data_AF-A0A950LUG5-F1
#
_entry.id   AF-A0A950LUG5-F1
#
_cell.length_a   1.000
_cell.length_b   1.000
_cell.length_c   1.000
_cell.angle_alpha   90.00
_cell.angle_beta   90.00
_cell.angle_gamma   90.00
#
_symmetry.space_group_name_H-M   'P 1'
#
loop_
_entity.id
_entity.type
_entity.pdbx_description
1 polymer ?
#
loop_
_entity_poly.entity_id
_entity_poly.type
_entity_poly.pdbx_seq_one_letter_code
_entity_poly.pdbx_strand_id
1 'polypeptide(L)'
;MTPAEIYTELKEIIRDLGPKCEAFADVSSYHSRKERAGRVVVYPMGLTFGERLSVDCDDFRDGIDKMRVLIADRREQLDAHNVRKIALAIMELAIDNGEVTDAAIRGRGFDSATVDRLGERACAEAERLAAGGPFVIKRMRGGNGAPVEAEAA
;
A
#
# COMPACT_ATOMS: atom_id res chain seq x y z
N MET A 1 -7.97 -10.60 -27.59
CA MET A 1 -7.25 -9.32 -27.82
C MET A 1 -6.11 -9.57 -28.79
N THR A 2 -5.79 -8.57 -29.61
CA THR A 2 -4.61 -8.58 -30.49
C THR A 2 -3.37 -8.11 -29.73
N PRO A 3 -2.15 -8.41 -30.23
CA PRO A 3 -0.92 -7.89 -29.64
C PRO A 3 -0.88 -6.35 -29.53
N ALA A 4 -1.45 -5.63 -30.50
CA ALA A 4 -1.51 -4.17 -30.49
C ALA A 4 -2.44 -3.61 -29.41
N GLU A 5 -3.57 -4.28 -29.17
CA GLU A 5 -4.49 -3.94 -28.06
C GLU A 5 -3.79 -4.19 -26.72
N ILE A 6 -3.16 -5.34 -26.53
CA ILE A 6 -2.43 -5.68 -25.29
C ILE A 6 -1.35 -4.64 -25.01
N TYR A 7 -0.56 -4.28 -26.02
CA TYR A 7 0.49 -3.27 -25.88
C TYR A 7 -0.06 -1.90 -25.45
N THR A 8 -1.21 -1.49 -26.00
CA THR A 8 -1.88 -0.24 -25.63
C THR A 8 -2.31 -0.27 -24.16
N GLU A 9 -2.97 -1.34 -23.72
CA GLU A 9 -3.42 -1.49 -22.33
C GLU A 9 -2.24 -1.48 -21.34
N LEU A 10 -1.15 -2.19 -21.66
CA LEU A 10 0.05 -2.21 -20.82
C LEU A 10 0.69 -0.82 -20.73
N LYS A 11 0.69 -0.05 -21.82
CA LYS A 11 1.17 1.34 -21.82
C LYS A 11 0.34 2.25 -20.93
N GLU A 12 -0.98 2.06 -20.90
CA GLU A 12 -1.85 2.82 -20.00
C GLU A 12 -1.55 2.49 -18.53
N ILE A 13 -1.38 1.20 -18.20
CA ILE A 13 -0.96 0.78 -16.85
C ILE A 13 0.36 1.45 -16.45
N ILE A 14 1.36 1.47 -17.34
CA ILE A 14 2.66 2.12 -17.08
C ILE A 14 2.48 3.63 -16.89
N ARG A 15 1.69 4.28 -17.75
CA ARG A 15 1.41 5.72 -17.63
C ARG A 15 0.79 6.07 -16.27
N ASP A 16 -0.15 5.24 -15.81
CA ASP A 16 -0.87 5.48 -14.57
C ASP A 16 -0.03 5.21 -13.32
N LEU A 17 0.93 4.27 -13.40
CA LEU A 17 1.84 3.95 -12.29
C LEU A 17 3.10 4.82 -12.26
N GLY A 18 3.51 5.35 -13.40
CA GLY A 18 4.65 6.26 -13.55
C GLY A 18 5.83 5.67 -14.32
N PRO A 19 6.81 6.52 -14.66
CA PRO A 19 7.82 6.25 -15.69
C PRO A 19 8.84 5.17 -15.33
N LYS A 20 8.88 4.73 -14.07
CA LYS A 20 9.79 3.67 -13.60
C LYS A 20 9.12 2.28 -13.60
N CYS A 21 7.86 2.20 -13.99
CA CYS A 21 7.14 0.93 -13.98
C CYS A 21 7.34 0.17 -15.28
N GLU A 22 7.37 -1.15 -15.16
CA GLU A 22 7.43 -2.07 -16.30
C GLU A 22 6.22 -2.98 -16.28
N ALA A 23 5.68 -3.31 -17.45
CA ALA A 23 4.56 -4.21 -17.60
C ALA A 23 4.74 -5.06 -18.85
N PHE A 24 4.46 -6.36 -18.74
CA PHE A 24 4.47 -7.28 -19.87
C PHE A 24 3.39 -8.35 -19.73
N ALA A 25 3.04 -8.94 -20.86
CA ALA A 25 2.10 -10.05 -20.94
C ALA A 25 2.75 -11.15 -21.78
N ASP A 26 2.73 -12.37 -21.28
CA ASP A 26 3.35 -13.53 -21.94
C ASP A 26 2.44 -14.76 -21.90
N VAL A 27 2.59 -15.62 -22.90
CA VAL A 27 1.99 -16.96 -22.88
C VAL A 27 2.97 -17.87 -22.15
N SER A 28 2.57 -18.39 -20.99
CA SER A 28 3.43 -19.24 -20.18
C SER A 28 3.05 -20.70 -20.33
N SER A 29 3.99 -21.51 -20.82
CA SER A 29 3.91 -22.98 -20.76
C SER A 29 4.46 -23.55 -19.44
N TYR A 30 4.97 -22.69 -18.56
CA TYR A 30 5.81 -23.07 -17.42
C TYR A 30 5.02 -23.60 -16.21
N HIS A 31 3.68 -23.70 -16.27
CA HIS A 31 2.87 -24.19 -15.15
C HIS A 31 2.07 -25.43 -15.53
N SER A 32 2.55 -26.60 -15.09
CA SER A 32 1.99 -27.94 -15.34
C SER A 32 0.65 -28.25 -14.64
N ARG A 33 -0.04 -27.26 -14.07
CA ARG A 33 -1.21 -27.53 -13.21
C ARG A 33 -2.54 -26.92 -13.62
N LYS A 34 -2.60 -26.03 -14.62
CA LYS A 34 -3.87 -25.57 -15.21
C LYS A 34 -3.63 -25.17 -16.66
N GLU A 35 -4.46 -25.67 -17.57
CA GLU A 35 -4.59 -25.18 -18.94
C GLU A 35 -4.94 -23.69 -18.87
N ARG A 36 -3.96 -22.81 -19.06
CA ARG A 36 -4.14 -21.34 -19.00
C ARG A 36 -3.49 -20.72 -20.21
N ALA A 37 -4.09 -19.65 -20.72
CA ALA A 37 -3.63 -19.02 -21.95
C ALA A 37 -2.46 -18.05 -21.75
N GLY A 38 -2.32 -17.44 -20.56
CA GLY A 38 -1.24 -16.48 -20.35
C GLY A 38 -1.09 -15.95 -18.94
N ARG A 39 -0.21 -14.97 -18.83
CA ARG A 39 0.13 -14.24 -17.61
C ARG A 39 0.33 -12.76 -17.94
N VAL A 40 -0.10 -11.89 -17.04
CA VAL A 40 0.22 -10.47 -17.04
C VAL A 40 1.06 -10.16 -15.80
N VAL A 41 2.17 -9.47 -16.00
CA VAL A 41 3.12 -9.10 -14.94
C VAL A 41 3.36 -7.60 -14.96
N VAL A 42 3.34 -6.98 -13.78
CA VAL A 42 3.67 -5.57 -13.58
C VAL A 42 4.72 -5.47 -12.49
N TYR A 43 5.72 -4.62 -12.71
CA TYR A 43 6.72 -4.21 -11.72
C TYR A 43 6.41 -2.77 -11.33
N PRO A 44 5.54 -2.56 -10.32
CA PRO A 44 5.03 -1.24 -10.01
C PRO A 44 5.99 -0.54 -9.03
N MET A 45 7.10 -0.01 -9.55
CA MET A 45 8.11 0.68 -8.76
C MET A 45 7.49 1.81 -7.94
N GLY A 46 7.44 1.63 -6.61
CA GLY A 46 6.85 2.59 -5.67
C GLY A 46 5.47 2.21 -5.12
N LEU A 47 4.83 1.15 -5.65
CA LEU A 47 3.57 0.62 -5.12
C LEU A 47 3.78 -0.57 -4.18
N THR A 48 4.79 -1.39 -4.47
CA THR A 48 5.16 -2.58 -3.70
C THR A 48 6.59 -2.42 -3.17
N PHE A 49 6.91 -3.16 -2.10
CA PHE A 49 8.27 -3.19 -1.51
C PHE A 49 9.24 -4.04 -2.35
N GLY A 50 9.34 -3.75 -3.65
CA GLY A 50 10.20 -4.48 -4.60
C GLY A 50 9.58 -5.76 -5.16
N GLU A 51 8.31 -6.03 -4.88
CA GLU A 51 7.61 -7.22 -5.37
C GLU A 51 6.91 -6.95 -6.70
N ARG A 52 6.94 -7.93 -7.62
CA ARG A 52 6.13 -7.88 -8.83
C ARG A 52 4.69 -8.27 -8.54
N LEU A 53 3.76 -7.69 -9.30
CA LEU A 53 2.38 -8.16 -9.38
C LEU A 53 2.26 -9.12 -10.56
N SER A 54 1.62 -10.25 -10.35
CA SER A 54 1.42 -11.26 -11.39
C SER A 54 0.03 -11.83 -11.27
N VAL A 55 -0.67 -11.91 -12.40
CA VAL A 55 -1.96 -12.59 -12.51
C VAL A 55 -1.89 -13.59 -13.65
N ASP A 56 -2.38 -14.80 -13.39
CA ASP A 56 -2.57 -15.78 -14.44
C ASP A 56 -3.98 -15.61 -15.03
N CYS A 57 -4.13 -15.86 -16.34
CA CYS A 57 -5.37 -15.59 -17.04
C CYS A 57 -5.72 -16.62 -18.12
N ASP A 58 -7.02 -16.75 -18.39
CA ASP A 58 -7.57 -17.63 -19.43
C ASP A 58 -7.60 -16.93 -20.80
N ASP A 59 -7.59 -15.60 -20.80
CA ASP A 59 -7.24 -14.76 -21.94
C ASP A 59 -6.62 -13.43 -21.46
N PHE A 60 -6.03 -12.66 -22.36
CA PHE A 60 -5.35 -11.41 -21.98
C PHE A 60 -6.30 -10.29 -21.54
N ARG A 61 -7.59 -10.31 -21.91
CA ARG A 61 -8.55 -9.29 -21.44
C ARG A 61 -8.81 -9.49 -19.95
N ASP A 62 -9.15 -10.71 -19.58
CA ASP A 62 -9.29 -11.12 -18.18
C ASP A 62 -8.01 -10.83 -17.37
N GLY A 63 -6.83 -11.12 -17.94
CA GLY A 63 -5.55 -10.82 -17.28
C GLY A 63 -5.33 -9.34 -17.00
N ILE A 64 -5.62 -8.47 -17.97
CA ILE A 64 -5.49 -7.01 -17.79
C ILE A 64 -6.49 -6.49 -16.75
N ASP A 65 -7.73 -6.94 -16.79
CA ASP A 65 -8.77 -6.52 -15.83
C ASP A 65 -8.40 -6.95 -14.40
N LYS A 66 -7.96 -8.20 -14.21
CA LYS A 66 -7.44 -8.69 -12.92
C LYS A 66 -6.24 -7.89 -12.44
N MET A 67 -5.33 -7.51 -13.34
CA MET A 67 -4.16 -6.71 -12.99
C MET A 67 -4.57 -5.31 -12.51
N ARG A 68 -5.52 -4.66 -13.17
CA ARG A 68 -6.06 -3.35 -12.75
C ARG A 68 -6.68 -3.40 -11.36
N VAL A 69 -7.49 -4.43 -11.09
CA VAL A 69 -8.07 -4.65 -9.75
C VAL A 69 -6.98 -4.86 -8.70
N LEU A 70 -5.97 -5.68 -8.99
CA LEU A 70 -4.86 -5.92 -8.08
C LEU A 70 -4.06 -4.64 -7.80
N ILE A 71 -3.79 -3.82 -8.82
CA ILE A 71 -3.13 -2.53 -8.66
C ILE A 71 -3.94 -1.60 -7.74
N ALA A 72 -5.26 -1.52 -7.94
CA ALA A 72 -6.12 -0.69 -7.11
C ALA A 72 -6.10 -1.13 -5.64
N ASP A 73 -6.22 -2.43 -5.37
CA ASP A 73 -6.11 -3.00 -4.02
C ASP A 73 -4.75 -2.67 -3.37
N ARG A 74 -3.65 -2.80 -4.12
CA ARG A 74 -2.32 -2.43 -3.59
C ARG A 74 -2.17 -0.94 -3.30
N ARG A 75 -2.80 -0.07 -4.11
CA ARG A 75 -2.81 1.38 -3.86
C ARG A 75 -3.56 1.70 -2.58
N GLU A 76 -4.71 1.08 -2.38
CA GLU A 76 -5.51 1.27 -1.17
C GLU A 76 -4.74 0.81 0.08
N GLN A 77 -4.07 -0.35 0.02
CA GLN A 77 -3.23 -0.86 1.11
C GLN A 77 -2.06 0.09 1.43
N LEU A 78 -1.37 0.59 0.40
CA LEU A 78 -0.27 1.55 0.57
C LEU A 78 -0.77 2.85 1.19
N ASP A 79 -1.90 3.36 0.72
CA ASP A 79 -2.53 4.56 1.27
C ASP A 79 -2.93 4.38 2.73
N ALA A 80 -3.56 3.25 3.06
CA ALA A 80 -3.91 2.94 4.45
C ALA A 80 -2.67 2.87 5.35
N HIS A 81 -1.57 2.30 4.85
CA HIS A 81 -0.30 2.26 5.56
C HIS A 81 0.30 3.67 5.76
N ASN A 82 0.28 4.50 4.72
CA ASN A 82 0.77 5.88 4.79
C ASN A 82 -0.09 6.75 5.72
N VAL A 83 -1.41 6.63 5.66
CA VAL A 83 -2.36 7.27 6.59
C VAL A 83 -1.99 6.93 8.03
N ARG A 84 -1.77 5.65 8.34
CA ARG A 84 -1.37 5.23 9.70
C ARG A 84 -0.03 5.81 10.12
N LYS A 85 0.97 5.81 9.23
CA LYS A 85 2.29 6.41 9.51
C LYS A 85 2.19 7.91 9.80
N ILE A 86 1.44 8.64 8.99
CA ILE A 86 1.23 10.08 9.17
C ILE A 86 0.45 10.32 10.47
N ALA A 87 -0.60 9.55 10.74
CA ALA A 87 -1.40 9.66 11.96
C ALA A 87 -0.55 9.50 13.23
N LEU A 88 0.34 8.50 13.27
CA LEU A 88 1.27 8.32 14.39
C LEU A 88 2.24 9.49 14.53
N ALA A 89 2.73 10.05 13.43
CA ALA A 89 3.59 11.24 13.46
C ALA A 89 2.83 12.48 13.95
N ILE A 90 1.56 12.65 13.58
CA ILE A 90 0.68 13.70 14.11
C ILE A 90 0.56 13.54 15.63
N MET A 91 0.26 12.34 16.13
CA MET A 91 0.13 12.11 17.58
C MET A 91 1.42 12.44 18.33
N GLU A 92 2.58 12.01 17.82
CA GLU A 92 3.89 12.30 18.43
C GLU A 92 4.16 13.82 18.47
N LEU A 93 3.99 14.51 17.35
CA LEU A 93 4.19 15.96 17.28
C LEU A 93 3.20 16.74 18.15
N ALA A 94 1.95 16.26 18.26
CA ALA A 94 0.92 16.89 19.08
C ALA A 94 1.24 16.78 20.57
N ILE A 95 1.81 15.64 21.01
CA ILE A 95 2.25 15.45 22.39
C ILE A 95 3.36 16.44 22.73
N ASP A 96 4.31 16.66 21.82
CA ASP A 96 5.46 17.53 22.08
C ASP A 96 5.13 19.03 21.98
N ASN A 97 4.25 19.42 21.06
CA ASN A 97 4.05 20.83 20.68
C ASN A 97 2.64 21.37 20.99
N GLY A 98 1.69 20.53 21.40
CA GLY A 98 0.29 20.89 21.63
C GLY A 98 -0.53 21.07 20.35
N GLU A 99 0.07 21.49 19.24
CA GLU A 99 -0.55 21.57 17.92
C GLU A 99 0.39 21.06 16.81
N VAL A 100 -0.19 20.62 15.70
CA VAL A 100 0.54 20.10 14.55
C VAL A 100 0.15 20.86 13.29
N THR A 101 1.16 21.32 12.56
CA THR A 101 0.99 21.98 11.27
C THR A 101 1.51 21.09 10.14
N ASP A 102 1.03 21.30 8.91
CA ASP A 102 1.53 20.62 7.72
C ASP A 102 3.06 20.75 7.57
N ALA A 103 3.62 21.90 7.95
CA ALA A 103 5.05 22.15 7.89
C ALA A 103 5.83 21.20 8.82
N ALA A 104 5.31 20.94 10.03
CA ALA A 104 5.92 20.00 10.98
C ALA A 104 5.86 18.56 10.45
N ILE A 105 4.75 18.16 9.84
CA ILE A 105 4.61 16.84 9.21
C ILE A 105 5.58 16.67 8.04
N ARG A 106 5.67 17.66 7.14
CA ARG A 106 6.64 17.63 6.03
C ARG A 106 8.09 17.59 6.54
N GLY A 107 8.37 18.23 7.67
CA GLY A 107 9.67 18.15 8.36
C GLY A 107 10.07 16.75 8.83
N ARG A 108 9.12 15.81 8.93
CA ARG A 108 9.35 14.39 9.26
C ARG A 108 9.67 13.52 8.04
N GLY A 109 9.85 14.14 6.86
CA GLY A 109 10.27 13.45 5.64
C GLY A 109 9.13 12.85 4.83
N PHE A 110 7.88 13.16 5.15
CA PHE A 110 6.74 12.84 4.27
C PHE A 110 6.75 13.77 3.05
N ASP A 111 6.56 13.20 1.87
CA ASP A 111 6.50 13.98 0.65
C ASP A 111 5.21 14.83 0.61
N SER A 112 5.32 16.04 0.02
CA SER A 112 4.19 16.99 0.01
C SER A 112 2.96 16.43 -0.67
N ALA A 113 3.10 15.69 -1.78
CA ALA A 113 1.97 15.15 -2.51
C ALA A 113 1.18 14.11 -1.69
N THR A 114 1.87 13.29 -0.90
CA THR A 114 1.25 12.35 0.03
C THR A 114 0.56 13.08 1.17
N VAL A 115 1.18 14.10 1.76
CA VAL A 115 0.56 14.90 2.83
C VAL A 115 -0.69 15.61 2.32
N ASP A 116 -0.63 16.26 1.17
CA ASP A 116 -1.77 17.00 0.60
C ASP A 116 -2.94 16.05 0.28
N ARG A 117 -2.66 14.82 -0.15
CA ARG A 117 -3.67 13.84 -0.53
C ARG A 117 -4.24 13.04 0.65
N LEU A 118 -3.44 12.77 1.68
CA LEU A 118 -3.81 11.85 2.78
C LEU A 118 -3.89 12.53 4.14
N GLY A 119 -3.50 13.80 4.27
CA GLY A 119 -3.39 14.52 5.54
C GLY A 119 -4.68 14.53 6.35
N GLU A 120 -5.80 14.89 5.72
CA GLU A 120 -7.12 14.90 6.38
C GLU A 120 -7.50 13.51 6.93
N ARG A 121 -7.31 12.46 6.12
CA ARG A 121 -7.55 11.06 6.54
C ARG A 121 -6.63 10.66 7.69
N ALA A 122 -5.38 11.14 7.69
CA ALA A 122 -4.42 10.88 8.75
C ALA A 122 -4.76 11.61 10.06
N CYS A 123 -5.27 12.84 10.00
CA CYS A 123 -5.79 13.56 11.16
C CYS A 123 -6.96 12.81 11.79
N ALA A 124 -7.95 12.41 10.98
CA ALA A 124 -9.10 11.64 11.46
C ALA A 124 -8.67 10.31 12.09
N GLU A 125 -7.70 9.62 11.49
CA GLU A 125 -7.14 8.39 12.07
C GLU A 125 -6.39 8.65 13.37
N ALA A 126 -5.63 9.76 13.47
CA ALA A 126 -4.93 10.15 14.69
C ALA A 126 -5.91 10.43 15.84
N GLU A 127 -6.99 11.18 15.58
CA GLU A 127 -8.06 11.43 16.55
C GLU A 127 -8.72 10.13 17.01
N ARG A 128 -9.04 9.23 16.07
CA ARG A 128 -9.62 7.92 16.36
C ARG A 128 -8.69 7.06 17.24
N LEU A 129 -7.39 7.10 17.01
CA LEU A 129 -6.40 6.39 17.82
C LEU A 129 -6.23 7.02 19.21
N ALA A 130 -6.20 8.36 19.29
CA ALA A 130 -6.10 9.10 20.55
C ALA A 130 -7.33 8.89 21.46
N ALA A 131 -8.51 8.71 20.87
CA ALA A 131 -9.76 8.41 21.59
C ALA A 131 -9.82 6.98 22.19
N GLY A 132 -8.72 6.23 22.19
CA GLY A 132 -8.58 4.94 22.87
C GLY A 132 -8.35 3.75 21.94
N GLY A 133 -8.59 3.89 20.63
CA GLY A 133 -8.31 2.88 19.61
C GLY A 133 -8.81 1.43 19.90
N PRO A 134 -8.61 0.47 18.98
CA PRO A 134 -8.97 -0.93 19.20
C PRO A 134 -7.82 -1.71 19.85
N PHE A 135 -7.05 -1.09 20.75
CA PHE A 135 -5.83 -1.70 21.29
C PHE A 135 -5.67 -1.48 22.78
N VAL A 136 -4.90 -2.37 23.41
CA VAL A 136 -4.51 -2.28 24.82
C VAL A 136 -2.99 -2.18 24.88
N ILE A 137 -2.47 -1.08 25.42
CA ILE A 137 -1.03 -0.92 25.64
C ILE A 137 -0.66 -1.71 26.90
N LYS A 138 0.02 -2.85 26.71
CA LYS A 138 0.58 -3.63 27.81
C LYS A 138 1.91 -3.03 28.27
N ARG A 139 2.13 -2.91 29.58
CA ARG A 139 3.43 -2.51 30.14
C ARG A 139 4.48 -3.55 29.76
N MET A 140 5.57 -3.11 29.15
CA MET A 140 6.72 -3.97 28.84
C MET A 140 7.73 -3.91 29.99
N ARG A 141 8.15 -5.05 30.55
CA ARG A 141 9.40 -5.14 31.32
C ARG A 141 10.53 -5.38 30.32
N GLY A 142 11.60 -4.59 30.38
CA GLY A 142 12.75 -4.75 29.50
C GLY A 142 13.30 -6.18 29.58
N GLY A 143 13.22 -6.90 28.45
CA GLY A 143 13.61 -8.30 28.33
C GLY A 143 12.52 -9.16 27.70
N ASN A 144 12.66 -9.44 26.39
CA ASN A 144 11.89 -10.44 25.62
C ASN A 144 10.40 -10.60 25.97
N GLY A 145 9.63 -9.51 25.87
CA GLY A 145 8.28 -9.47 25.28
C GLY A 145 7.15 -10.37 25.81
N ALA A 146 7.32 -11.13 26.89
CA ALA A 146 6.22 -11.92 27.44
C ALA A 146 5.23 -10.99 28.17
N PRO A 147 3.94 -10.92 27.76
CA PRO A 147 2.94 -10.14 28.48
C PRO A 147 2.71 -10.76 29.87
N VAL A 148 2.70 -9.92 30.90
CA VAL A 148 2.37 -10.34 32.27
C VAL A 148 0.85 -10.41 32.39
N GLU A 149 0.32 -11.57 32.76
CA GLU A 149 -1.08 -11.68 33.19
C GLU A 149 -1.26 -10.81 34.45
N ALA A 150 -2.23 -9.91 34.42
CA ALA A 150 -2.49 -9.04 35.55
C ALA A 150 -2.89 -9.89 36.77
N GLU A 151 -2.05 -9.93 37.80
CA GLU A 151 -2.46 -10.42 39.11
C GLU A 151 -3.61 -9.53 39.61
N ALA A 152 -4.77 -10.15 39.81
CA ALA A 152 -5.92 -9.54 40.44
C ALA A 152 -5.55 -9.15 41.88
N ALA A 153 -5.68 -7.86 42.20
CA ALA A 153 -5.65 -7.35 43.57
C ALA A 153 -7.01 -7.55 44.25
#